data_AF-A0A2E7DKH7-F1
#
_entry.id   AF-A0A2E7DKH7-F1
#
_cell.length_a   1.000
_cell.length_b   1.000
_cell.length_c   1.000
_cell.angle_alpha   90.00
_cell.angle_beta   90.00
_cell.angle_gamma   90.00
#
_symmetry.space_group_name_H-M   'P 1'
#
loop_
_entity.id
_entity.type
_entity.pdbx_description
1 polymer ?
#
loop_
_entity_poly.entity_id
_entity_poly.type
_entity_poly.pdbx_seq_one_letter_code
_entity_poly.pdbx_strand_id
1 'polypeptide(L)'
;MRFLIFTVLAVFPGLLLGSSELDGIWVLDGPGTESEILLTDRGERLRSDYDLLEDDPSLSCTPASVSRVWANPGSRVQIQQEEDRILISYELFDLRREIPIGDESVMSELPSTKNLEGVEFAEMGSSFASYEGDSLIIVSRNHAHGYIRTSRGIPQGSDTVTREVFEVNGDRLQITHTYEDTTLFEQPLVLEYFFNRLKNAEIELYNCTDPDYDWFLELNAIRED
;
A
#
# COMPACT_ATOMS: atom_id res chain seq x y z
N MET A 1 33.94 21.19 55.87
CA MET A 1 33.77 21.44 54.43
C MET A 1 32.48 20.74 54.00
N ARG A 2 31.37 21.47 53.86
CA ARG A 2 30.04 20.92 53.52
C ARG A 2 29.95 20.80 52.00
N PHE A 3 29.82 19.59 51.47
CA PHE A 3 29.52 19.38 50.05
C PHE A 3 28.01 19.52 49.84
N LEU A 4 27.61 20.56 49.09
CA LEU A 4 26.29 20.65 48.48
C LEU A 4 26.26 19.71 47.27
N ILE A 5 25.35 18.74 47.28
CA ILE A 5 25.03 17.93 46.10
C ILE A 5 23.94 18.69 45.34
N PHE A 6 24.30 19.29 44.20
CA PHE A 6 23.34 19.78 43.22
C PHE A 6 22.79 18.58 42.45
N THR A 7 21.52 18.27 42.67
CA THR A 7 20.79 17.30 41.83
C THR A 7 20.32 18.06 40.59
N VAL A 8 20.97 17.81 39.45
CA VAL A 8 20.51 18.30 38.15
C VAL A 8 19.38 17.37 37.70
N LEU A 9 18.15 17.87 37.67
CA LEU A 9 17.05 17.20 36.98
C LEU A 9 17.39 17.18 35.48
N ALA A 10 17.67 15.99 34.94
CA ALA A 10 17.67 15.77 33.50
C ALA A 10 16.22 15.84 33.01
N VAL A 11 15.89 16.93 32.31
CA VAL A 11 14.68 17.01 31.51
C VAL A 11 14.93 16.14 30.28
N PHE A 12 14.39 14.93 30.26
CA PHE A 12 14.30 14.15 29.04
C PHE A 12 13.29 14.85 28.12
N PRO A 13 13.67 15.27 26.90
CA PRO A 13 12.67 15.63 25.90
C PRO A 13 11.84 14.38 25.65
N GLY A 14 10.54 14.47 25.91
CA GLY A 14 9.61 13.40 25.57
C GLY A 14 9.73 13.09 24.08
N LEU A 15 9.84 11.80 23.76
CA LEU A 15 9.51 11.29 22.43
C LEU A 15 8.08 11.74 22.15
N LEU A 16 7.93 12.76 21.31
CA LEU A 16 6.65 13.04 20.68
C LEU A 16 6.41 11.85 19.75
N LEU A 17 5.54 10.93 20.19
CA LEU A 17 4.90 9.98 19.28
C LEU A 17 4.29 10.80 18.16
N GLY A 18 4.69 10.50 16.92
CA GLY A 18 4.09 11.05 15.71
C GLY A 18 2.57 10.91 15.76
N SER A 19 1.92 11.94 15.23
CA SER A 19 0.52 12.30 15.39
C SER A 19 -0.50 11.15 15.32
N SER A 20 -1.37 11.06 16.34
CA SER A 20 -2.59 10.23 16.37
C SER A 20 -3.60 10.54 15.25
N GLU A 21 -3.28 11.44 14.33
CA GLU A 21 -4.16 11.86 13.24
C GLU A 21 -4.29 10.83 12.13
N LEU A 22 -3.37 9.87 11.99
CA LEU A 22 -3.49 8.85 10.94
C LEU A 22 -4.59 7.81 11.24
N ASP A 23 -4.88 7.56 12.51
CA ASP A 23 -5.90 6.61 12.93
C ASP A 23 -7.27 6.98 12.37
N GLY A 24 -7.93 6.03 11.68
CA GLY A 24 -9.26 6.25 11.16
C GLY A 24 -9.56 5.45 9.92
N ILE A 25 -10.71 5.75 9.33
CA ILE A 25 -11.18 5.14 8.09
C ILE A 25 -11.14 6.19 6.99
N TRP A 26 -10.56 5.79 5.88
CA TRP A 26 -10.21 6.63 4.75
C TRP A 26 -10.88 6.09 3.49
N VAL A 27 -11.34 6.98 2.62
CA VAL A 27 -11.86 6.63 1.29
C VAL A 27 -11.20 7.49 0.24
N LEU A 28 -10.87 6.89 -0.90
CA LEU A 28 -10.19 7.55 -2.01
C LEU A 28 -11.01 8.76 -2.51
N ASP A 29 -10.35 9.90 -2.67
CA ASP A 29 -10.91 11.17 -3.14
C ASP A 29 -10.42 11.48 -4.56
N GLY A 30 -11.14 10.93 -5.54
CA GLY A 30 -10.84 11.17 -6.95
C GLY A 30 -9.67 10.33 -7.49
N PRO A 31 -9.29 10.58 -8.75
CA PRO A 31 -8.13 9.92 -9.32
C PRO A 31 -6.86 10.43 -8.63
N GLY A 32 -5.94 9.51 -8.35
CA GLY A 32 -4.58 9.85 -7.98
C GLY A 32 -3.80 10.53 -9.10
N THR A 33 -2.54 10.87 -8.83
CA THR A 33 -1.58 11.26 -9.87
C THR A 33 -0.61 10.12 -10.16
N GLU A 34 0.05 10.19 -11.30
CA GLU A 34 1.06 9.23 -11.71
C GLU A 34 2.16 9.96 -12.49
N SER A 35 3.42 9.61 -12.19
CA SER A 35 4.58 10.09 -12.94
C SER A 35 4.59 9.53 -14.37
N GLU A 36 5.43 10.10 -15.23
CA GLU A 36 5.71 9.46 -16.52
C GLU A 36 6.28 8.04 -16.31
N ILE A 37 5.70 7.07 -17.03
CA ILE A 37 6.16 5.68 -17.00
C ILE A 37 7.24 5.50 -18.06
N LEU A 38 8.48 5.38 -17.61
CA LEU A 38 9.63 5.08 -18.48
C LEU A 38 10.13 3.66 -18.15
N LEU A 39 9.83 2.71 -19.04
CA LEU A 39 10.22 1.31 -18.88
C LEU A 39 11.54 1.05 -19.60
N THR A 40 12.35 0.15 -19.04
CA THR A 40 13.50 -0.41 -19.76
C THR A 40 13.03 -1.36 -20.87
N ASP A 41 13.93 -1.80 -21.74
CA ASP A 41 13.67 -2.87 -22.72
C ASP A 41 13.06 -4.14 -22.07
N ARG A 42 13.45 -4.46 -20.83
CA ARG A 42 12.89 -5.62 -20.11
C ARG A 42 11.48 -5.32 -19.62
N GLY A 43 11.26 -4.15 -19.03
CA GLY A 43 9.93 -3.72 -18.59
C GLY A 43 8.94 -3.68 -19.75
N GLU A 44 9.36 -3.16 -20.90
CA GLU A 44 8.54 -3.10 -22.12
C GLU A 44 8.14 -4.49 -22.64
N ARG A 45 9.07 -5.45 -22.64
CA ARG A 45 8.75 -6.83 -23.04
C ARG A 45 7.71 -7.46 -22.11
N LEU A 46 7.87 -7.31 -20.80
CA LEU A 46 6.89 -7.83 -19.84
C LEU A 46 5.52 -7.18 -20.03
N ARG A 47 5.49 -5.86 -20.27
CA ARG A 47 4.23 -5.16 -20.57
C ARG A 47 3.60 -5.62 -21.88
N SER A 48 4.40 -5.88 -22.93
CA SER A 48 3.86 -6.32 -24.23
C SER A 48 3.32 -7.74 -24.21
N ASP A 49 3.84 -8.58 -23.31
CA ASP A 49 3.43 -9.98 -23.16
C ASP A 49 2.21 -10.13 -22.24
N TYR A 50 1.81 -9.07 -21.54
CA TYR A 50 0.68 -9.06 -20.61
C TYR A 50 -0.68 -9.16 -21.30
N ASP A 51 -1.51 -10.11 -20.86
CA ASP A 51 -2.93 -10.20 -21.20
C ASP A 51 -3.78 -9.85 -19.97
N LEU A 52 -4.58 -8.79 -20.06
CA LEU A 52 -5.45 -8.35 -18.97
C LEU A 52 -6.41 -9.44 -18.48
N LEU A 53 -6.88 -10.33 -19.36
CA LEU A 53 -7.90 -11.32 -19.03
C LEU A 53 -7.33 -12.62 -18.49
N GLU A 54 -6.05 -12.87 -18.73
CA GLU A 54 -5.37 -14.06 -18.23
C GLU A 54 -4.47 -13.75 -17.03
N ASP A 55 -3.83 -12.58 -17.03
CA ASP A 55 -2.75 -12.25 -16.10
C ASP A 55 -3.13 -11.28 -14.98
N ASP A 56 -4.34 -10.69 -14.95
CA ASP A 56 -4.77 -9.86 -13.81
C ASP A 56 -5.20 -10.73 -12.61
N PRO A 57 -4.42 -10.79 -11.52
CA PRO A 57 -4.74 -11.61 -10.36
C PRO A 57 -5.98 -11.10 -9.60
N SER A 58 -6.38 -9.84 -9.82
CA SER A 58 -7.62 -9.27 -9.26
C SER A 58 -8.84 -10.06 -9.71
N LEU A 59 -8.74 -10.72 -10.87
CA LEU A 59 -9.76 -11.60 -11.41
C LEU A 59 -9.81 -12.97 -10.72
N SER A 60 -9.10 -13.15 -9.61
CA SER A 60 -9.21 -14.31 -8.74
C SER A 60 -9.17 -13.89 -7.27
N CYS A 61 -9.67 -12.69 -6.97
CA CYS A 61 -9.70 -12.11 -5.62
C CYS A 61 -8.31 -11.96 -4.97
N THR A 62 -7.25 -11.90 -5.78
CA THR A 62 -5.87 -11.71 -5.34
C THR A 62 -5.43 -10.27 -5.62
N PRO A 63 -4.88 -9.55 -4.63
CA PRO A 63 -4.37 -8.21 -4.87
C PRO A 63 -3.17 -8.24 -5.82
N ALA A 64 -3.26 -7.51 -6.94
CA ALA A 64 -2.14 -7.43 -7.89
C ALA A 64 -0.90 -6.72 -7.33
N SER A 65 -1.12 -5.76 -6.43
CA SER A 65 -0.08 -4.93 -5.82
C SER A 65 -0.67 -4.05 -4.72
N VAL A 66 0.19 -3.39 -3.95
CA VAL A 66 -0.23 -2.37 -2.97
C VAL A 66 -0.92 -1.17 -3.67
N SER A 67 -0.52 -0.79 -4.89
CA SER A 67 -1.23 0.26 -5.63
C SER A 67 -2.65 -0.14 -6.06
N ARG A 68 -2.92 -1.43 -6.27
CA ARG A 68 -4.27 -1.90 -6.63
C ARG A 68 -5.28 -1.65 -5.51
N VAL A 69 -4.87 -1.84 -4.26
CA VAL A 69 -5.74 -1.66 -3.09
C VAL A 69 -5.90 -0.18 -2.72
N TRP A 70 -4.86 0.64 -2.87
CA TRP A 70 -4.97 2.09 -2.65
C TRP A 70 -5.84 2.80 -3.70
N ALA A 71 -5.76 2.35 -4.95
CA ALA A 71 -6.43 3.01 -6.06
C ALA A 71 -7.89 2.59 -6.27
N ASN A 72 -8.46 1.76 -5.38
CA ASN A 72 -9.82 1.26 -5.57
C ASN A 72 -10.88 2.31 -5.18
N PRO A 73 -11.67 2.85 -6.13
CA PRO A 73 -12.68 3.84 -5.80
C PRO A 73 -13.76 3.26 -4.88
N GLY A 74 -14.18 4.06 -3.90
CA GLY A 74 -15.28 3.70 -3.00
C GLY A 74 -14.92 2.72 -1.89
N SER A 75 -13.80 1.99 -1.97
CA SER A 75 -13.38 1.10 -0.89
C SER A 75 -12.84 1.86 0.30
N ARG A 76 -13.19 1.35 1.48
CA ARG A 76 -12.72 1.86 2.77
C ARG A 76 -11.37 1.25 3.13
N VAL A 77 -10.50 2.06 3.72
CA VAL A 77 -9.26 1.60 4.34
C VAL A 77 -9.17 2.13 5.75
N GLN A 78 -9.00 1.22 6.72
CA GLN A 78 -8.80 1.58 8.11
C GLN A 78 -7.31 1.51 8.43
N ILE A 79 -6.79 2.56 9.05
CA ILE A 79 -5.43 2.59 9.57
C ILE A 79 -5.51 2.73 11.09
N GLN A 80 -4.73 1.92 11.80
CA GLN A 80 -4.59 1.97 13.24
C GLN A 80 -3.10 1.88 13.59
N GLN A 81 -2.66 2.78 14.47
CA GLN A 81 -1.30 2.82 14.99
C GLN A 81 -1.28 2.19 16.37
N GLU A 82 -0.40 1.21 16.55
CA GLU A 82 -0.06 0.65 17.86
C GLU A 82 1.37 1.04 18.24
N GLU A 83 1.85 0.62 19.41
CA GLU A 83 3.19 0.99 19.89
C GLU A 83 4.32 0.44 19.00
N ASP A 84 4.16 -0.79 18.48
CA ASP A 84 5.20 -1.52 17.75
C ASP A 84 4.82 -1.84 16.30
N ARG A 85 3.63 -1.44 15.83
CA ARG A 85 3.12 -1.80 14.51
C ARG A 85 2.07 -0.83 13.96
N ILE A 86 1.91 -0.84 12.65
CA ILE A 86 0.80 -0.25 11.92
C ILE A 86 -0.09 -1.38 11.44
N LEU A 87 -1.39 -1.26 11.69
CA LEU A 87 -2.42 -2.17 11.19
C LEU A 87 -3.22 -1.44 10.11
N ILE A 88 -3.28 -2.04 8.92
CA ILE A 88 -4.09 -1.52 7.81
C ILE A 88 -5.10 -2.60 7.41
N SER A 89 -6.38 -2.26 7.47
CA SER A 89 -7.46 -3.11 6.98
C SER A 89 -8.02 -2.53 5.69
N TYR A 90 -7.92 -3.27 4.61
CA TYR A 90 -8.53 -2.92 3.33
C TYR A 90 -9.87 -3.63 3.21
N GLU A 91 -10.90 -2.89 2.81
CA GLU A 91 -12.19 -3.48 2.44
C GLU A 91 -12.02 -4.37 1.20
N LEU A 92 -11.39 -3.85 0.13
CA LEU A 92 -11.14 -4.63 -1.08
C LEU A 92 -10.39 -5.93 -0.78
N PHE A 93 -10.95 -7.07 -1.21
CA PHE A 93 -10.43 -8.43 -1.00
C PHE A 93 -10.27 -8.83 0.47
N ASP A 94 -10.86 -8.10 1.41
CA ASP A 94 -10.83 -8.40 2.85
C ASP A 94 -9.40 -8.56 3.42
N LEU A 95 -8.50 -7.65 3.03
CA LEU A 95 -7.07 -7.75 3.34
C LEU A 95 -6.72 -7.11 4.69
N ARG A 96 -5.75 -7.70 5.38
CA ARG A 96 -5.17 -7.24 6.64
C ARG A 96 -3.66 -7.18 6.47
N ARG A 97 -3.11 -5.98 6.58
CA ARG A 97 -1.67 -5.72 6.51
C ARG A 97 -1.16 -5.30 7.87
N GLU A 98 -0.19 -6.04 8.38
CA GLU A 98 0.48 -5.79 9.65
C GLU A 98 1.94 -5.42 9.38
N ILE A 99 2.35 -4.25 9.86
CA ILE A 99 3.63 -3.66 9.50
C ILE A 99 4.38 -3.29 10.80
N PRO A 100 5.47 -3.99 11.15
CA PRO A 100 6.24 -3.66 12.34
C PRO A 100 6.92 -2.29 12.20
N ILE A 101 6.99 -1.55 13.30
CA ILE A 101 7.68 -0.26 13.37
C ILE A 101 9.15 -0.50 13.79
N GLY A 102 10.09 0.01 13.01
CA GLY A 102 11.52 -0.14 13.22
C GLY A 102 12.32 0.20 11.97
N ASP A 103 13.47 -0.46 11.82
CA ASP A 103 14.25 -0.45 10.58
C ASP A 103 14.08 -1.78 9.82
N GLU A 104 14.82 -1.96 8.74
CA GLU A 104 14.74 -3.18 7.92
C GLU A 104 14.98 -4.47 8.72
N SER A 105 15.65 -4.42 9.87
CA SER A 105 15.91 -5.60 10.70
C SER A 105 14.67 -6.19 11.36
N VAL A 106 13.56 -5.43 11.47
CA VAL A 106 12.29 -5.94 12.00
C VAL A 106 11.38 -6.52 10.93
N MET A 107 11.75 -6.40 9.65
CA MET A 107 10.95 -6.91 8.54
C MET A 107 11.00 -8.45 8.51
N SER A 108 9.82 -9.07 8.36
CA SER A 108 9.70 -10.51 8.14
C SER A 108 10.02 -10.88 6.68
N GLU A 109 10.47 -12.11 6.44
CA GLU A 109 10.53 -12.66 5.07
C GLU A 109 9.15 -13.05 4.53
N LEU A 110 8.16 -13.24 5.41
CA LEU A 110 6.78 -13.52 5.00
C LEU A 110 6.09 -12.21 4.57
N PRO A 111 5.11 -12.28 3.65
CA PRO A 111 4.36 -11.09 3.24
C PRO A 111 3.63 -10.45 4.43
N SER A 112 3.59 -9.11 4.45
CA SER A 112 2.91 -8.36 5.51
C SER A 112 1.39 -8.40 5.39
N THR A 113 0.86 -8.83 4.25
CA THR A 113 -0.59 -8.80 3.96
C THR A 113 -1.17 -10.19 3.81
N LYS A 114 -2.33 -10.40 4.45
CA LYS A 114 -3.13 -11.62 4.35
C LYS A 114 -4.63 -11.32 4.25
N ASN A 115 -5.44 -12.26 3.75
CA ASN A 115 -6.90 -12.16 3.86
C ASN A 115 -7.41 -12.65 5.23
N LEU A 116 -8.73 -12.64 5.43
CA LEU A 116 -9.38 -13.12 6.66
C LEU A 116 -9.20 -14.62 6.94
N GLU A 117 -8.87 -15.41 5.93
CA GLU A 117 -8.58 -16.84 6.07
C GLU A 117 -7.10 -17.11 6.39
N GLY A 118 -6.26 -16.06 6.40
CA GLY A 118 -4.84 -16.14 6.68
C GLY A 118 -3.96 -16.48 5.47
N VAL A 119 -4.51 -16.42 4.24
CA VAL A 119 -3.72 -16.56 3.01
C VAL A 119 -2.85 -15.32 2.83
N GLU A 120 -1.54 -15.50 2.71
CA GLU A 120 -0.54 -14.44 2.53
C GLU A 120 -0.37 -14.06 1.05
N PHE A 121 -0.14 -12.78 0.76
CA PHE A 121 -0.02 -12.25 -0.61
C PHE A 121 1.34 -11.60 -0.87
N ALA A 122 2.23 -12.34 -1.51
CA ALA A 122 3.58 -11.88 -1.83
C ALA A 122 3.60 -10.76 -2.88
N GLU A 123 2.53 -10.57 -3.66
CA GLU A 123 2.34 -9.45 -4.58
C GLU A 123 2.35 -8.10 -3.86
N MET A 124 2.05 -8.09 -2.56
CA MET A 124 2.08 -6.89 -1.70
C MET A 124 3.37 -6.76 -0.88
N GLY A 125 4.26 -7.76 -0.96
CA GLY A 125 5.56 -7.77 -0.31
C GLY A 125 5.53 -7.85 1.22
N SER A 126 6.74 -7.82 1.77
CA SER A 126 7.03 -7.70 3.20
C SER A 126 7.38 -6.26 3.53
N SER A 127 6.92 -5.75 4.66
CA SER A 127 7.02 -4.33 4.99
C SER A 127 7.58 -4.07 6.39
N PHE A 128 8.20 -2.90 6.55
CA PHE A 128 8.45 -2.28 7.85
C PHE A 128 8.12 -0.79 7.77
N ALA A 129 7.90 -0.17 8.93
CA ALA A 129 7.48 1.21 9.05
C ALA A 129 8.43 2.03 9.93
N SER A 130 8.57 3.32 9.64
CA SER A 130 9.25 4.28 10.51
C SER A 130 8.56 5.65 10.43
N TYR A 131 8.82 6.50 11.40
CA TYR A 131 8.36 7.90 11.37
C TYR A 131 9.52 8.83 11.01
N GLU A 132 9.28 9.74 10.08
CA GLU A 132 10.16 10.84 9.73
C GLU A 132 9.42 12.16 10.02
N GLY A 133 9.64 12.73 11.22
CA GLY A 133 8.83 13.85 11.68
C GLY A 133 7.38 13.41 11.95
N ASP A 134 6.43 14.06 11.29
CA ASP A 134 4.99 13.75 11.40
C ASP A 134 4.51 12.75 10.31
N SER A 135 5.38 12.36 9.38
CA SER A 135 5.04 11.46 8.29
C SER A 135 5.34 10.00 8.67
N LEU A 136 4.41 9.10 8.37
CA LEU A 136 4.65 7.66 8.42
C LEU A 136 5.26 7.22 7.08
N ILE A 137 6.36 6.49 7.15
CA ILE A 137 7.04 5.89 6.01
C ILE A 137 6.88 4.38 6.10
N ILE A 138 6.41 3.75 5.04
CA ILE A 138 6.37 2.30 4.90
C ILE A 138 7.29 1.92 3.74
N VAL A 139 8.20 0.99 3.97
CA VAL A 139 9.06 0.41 2.93
C VAL A 139 8.68 -1.04 2.75
N SER A 140 8.55 -1.51 1.49
CA SER A 140 8.29 -2.92 1.20
C SER A 140 9.24 -3.52 0.18
N ARG A 141 9.55 -4.80 0.38
CA ARG A 141 10.44 -5.63 -0.46
C ARG A 141 9.85 -7.04 -0.62
N ASN A 142 10.62 -7.96 -1.21
CA ASN A 142 10.25 -9.37 -1.34
C ASN A 142 8.94 -9.58 -2.10
N HIS A 143 8.72 -8.74 -3.11
CA HIS A 143 7.51 -8.83 -3.93
C HIS A 143 7.56 -10.05 -4.84
N ALA A 144 6.42 -10.69 -5.05
CA ALA A 144 6.27 -11.62 -6.16
C ALA A 144 6.29 -10.87 -7.50
N HIS A 145 6.68 -11.57 -8.56
CA HIS A 145 6.46 -11.10 -9.92
C HIS A 145 4.97 -10.89 -10.17
N GLY A 146 4.61 -9.77 -10.78
CA GLY A 146 3.22 -9.41 -11.01
C GLY A 146 3.09 -8.06 -11.69
N TYR A 147 2.06 -7.30 -11.34
CA TYR A 147 1.74 -6.03 -11.99
C TYR A 147 1.33 -4.94 -11.01
N ILE A 148 2.03 -3.81 -11.04
CA ILE A 148 1.71 -2.60 -10.28
C ILE A 148 0.36 -2.02 -10.74
N ARG A 149 0.13 -1.98 -12.06
CA ARG A 149 -1.11 -1.51 -12.70
C ARG A 149 -1.57 -2.51 -13.75
N THR A 150 -2.60 -3.27 -13.42
CA THR A 150 -3.12 -4.34 -14.29
C THR A 150 -3.79 -3.77 -15.55
N SER A 151 -4.55 -2.69 -15.46
CA SER A 151 -5.18 -2.05 -16.63
C SER A 151 -4.25 -1.63 -17.77
N ARG A 152 -2.92 -1.58 -17.53
CA ARG A 152 -1.89 -1.26 -18.53
C ARG A 152 -0.69 -2.22 -18.51
N GLY A 153 -0.78 -3.33 -17.78
CA GLY A 153 0.32 -4.31 -17.68
C GLY A 153 1.63 -3.76 -17.14
N ILE A 154 1.60 -2.80 -16.19
CA ILE A 154 2.84 -2.24 -15.64
C ILE A 154 3.49 -3.26 -14.71
N PRO A 155 4.68 -3.79 -15.02
CA PRO A 155 5.23 -4.96 -14.34
C PRO A 155 5.76 -4.65 -12.94
N GLN A 156 5.79 -5.69 -12.11
CA GLN A 156 6.45 -5.73 -10.80
C GLN A 156 7.47 -6.87 -10.78
N GLY A 157 8.67 -6.59 -10.25
CA GLY A 157 9.77 -7.53 -10.15
C GLY A 157 10.04 -7.94 -8.70
N SER A 158 10.82 -9.00 -8.51
CA SER A 158 11.32 -9.41 -7.19
C SER A 158 12.29 -8.40 -6.58
N ASP A 159 12.97 -7.64 -7.43
CA ASP A 159 13.94 -6.59 -7.03
C ASP A 159 13.25 -5.25 -6.78
N THR A 160 11.93 -5.18 -6.96
CA THR A 160 11.15 -3.97 -6.73
C THR A 160 11.19 -3.61 -5.24
N VAL A 161 11.48 -2.34 -4.97
CA VAL A 161 11.39 -1.75 -3.63
C VAL A 161 10.30 -0.70 -3.68
N THR A 162 9.42 -0.69 -2.69
CA THR A 162 8.40 0.34 -2.58
C THR A 162 8.61 1.21 -1.36
N ARG A 163 8.29 2.49 -1.51
CA ARG A 163 8.24 3.46 -0.41
C ARG A 163 6.92 4.20 -0.45
N GLU A 164 6.16 4.11 0.62
CA GLU A 164 4.89 4.81 0.83
C GLU A 164 5.10 5.89 1.90
N VAL A 165 4.72 7.12 1.60
CA VAL A 165 4.80 8.28 2.51
C VAL A 165 3.40 8.75 2.81
N PHE A 166 3.02 8.71 4.08
CA PHE A 166 1.69 9.11 4.55
C PHE A 166 1.80 10.48 5.21
N GLU A 167 1.02 11.43 4.71
CA GLU A 167 0.95 12.79 5.22
C GLU A 167 -0.50 13.16 5.50
N VAL A 168 -0.79 13.49 6.76
CA VAL A 168 -2.15 13.83 7.21
C VAL A 168 -2.28 15.34 7.38
N ASN A 169 -3.39 15.90 6.90
CA ASN A 169 -3.79 17.27 7.13
C ASN A 169 -5.28 17.30 7.48
N GLY A 170 -5.58 17.19 8.78
CA GLY A 170 -6.94 17.13 9.30
C GLY A 170 -7.71 15.90 8.80
N ASP A 171 -8.75 16.13 7.99
CA ASP A 171 -9.60 15.07 7.40
C ASP A 171 -9.09 14.63 6.00
N ARG A 172 -7.86 14.98 5.63
CA ARG A 172 -7.19 14.59 4.39
C ARG A 172 -5.95 13.76 4.67
N LEU A 173 -5.77 12.69 3.91
CA LEU A 173 -4.56 11.89 3.87
C LEU A 173 -4.02 11.89 2.44
N GLN A 174 -2.73 12.20 2.29
CA GLN A 174 -1.98 11.99 1.07
C GLN A 174 -1.06 10.79 1.25
N ILE A 175 -1.04 9.91 0.26
CA ILE A 175 -0.08 8.80 0.18
C ILE A 175 0.73 8.97 -1.09
N THR A 176 2.04 9.19 -0.97
CA THR A 176 2.98 9.15 -2.09
C THR A 176 3.65 7.79 -2.11
N HIS A 177 3.46 7.04 -3.18
CA HIS A 177 3.92 5.67 -3.33
C HIS A 177 4.90 5.56 -4.51
N THR A 178 6.17 5.34 -4.19
CA THR A 178 7.25 5.20 -5.15
C THR A 178 7.62 3.73 -5.31
N TYR A 179 7.80 3.29 -6.55
CA TYR A 179 8.33 1.98 -6.94
C TYR A 179 9.70 2.17 -7.59
N GLU A 180 10.69 1.46 -7.07
CA GLU A 180 12.07 1.48 -7.57
C GLU A 180 12.48 0.08 -8.01
N ASP A 181 12.73 -0.09 -9.30
CA ASP A 181 13.31 -1.31 -9.88
C ASP A 181 14.06 -0.92 -11.17
N THR A 182 15.39 -0.82 -11.08
CA THR A 182 16.23 -0.38 -12.22
C THR A 182 16.29 -1.42 -13.34
N THR A 183 15.78 -2.63 -13.13
CA THR A 183 15.66 -3.64 -14.18
C THR A 183 14.40 -3.45 -15.02
N LEU A 184 13.36 -2.83 -14.46
CA LEU A 184 12.05 -2.62 -15.10
C LEU A 184 11.82 -1.17 -15.52
N PHE A 185 12.32 -0.19 -14.77
CA PHE A 185 12.09 1.22 -15.00
C PHE A 185 13.39 2.01 -15.22
N GLU A 186 13.35 2.98 -16.12
CA GLU A 186 14.46 3.93 -16.32
C GLU A 186 14.51 5.00 -15.22
N GLN A 187 13.36 5.27 -14.58
CA GLN A 187 13.22 6.13 -13.41
C GLN A 187 12.14 5.57 -12.48
N PRO A 188 12.15 5.90 -11.18
CA PRO A 188 11.10 5.44 -10.26
C PRO A 188 9.69 5.80 -10.74
N LEU A 189 8.75 4.87 -10.60
CA LEU A 189 7.33 5.13 -10.81
C LEU A 189 6.74 5.71 -9.53
N VAL A 190 6.16 6.91 -9.60
CA VAL A 190 5.56 7.59 -8.46
C VAL A 190 4.05 7.71 -8.66
N LEU A 191 3.29 7.27 -7.66
CA LEU A 191 1.83 7.31 -7.62
C LEU A 191 1.40 8.12 -6.39
N GLU A 192 0.50 9.09 -6.55
CA GLU A 192 -0.06 9.81 -5.41
C GLU A 192 -1.54 9.50 -5.25
N TYR A 193 -1.97 9.31 -4.02
CA TYR A 193 -3.36 9.07 -3.65
C TYR A 193 -3.81 10.09 -2.63
N PHE A 194 -5.05 10.54 -2.75
CA PHE A 194 -5.67 11.46 -1.82
C PHE A 194 -6.90 10.80 -1.23
N PHE A 195 -7.05 10.86 0.08
CA PHE A 195 -8.15 10.26 0.81
C PHE A 195 -8.86 11.28 1.68
N ASN A 196 -10.17 11.08 1.84
CA ASN A 196 -10.98 11.78 2.84
C ASN A 196 -11.24 10.85 4.03
N ARG A 197 -11.19 11.42 5.24
CA ARG A 197 -11.60 10.70 6.45
C ARG A 197 -13.13 10.51 6.46
N LEU A 198 -13.56 9.29 6.75
CA LEU A 198 -14.95 8.97 7.04
C LEU A 198 -15.22 9.02 8.55
N LYS A 199 -16.34 9.63 8.94
CA LYS A 199 -16.80 9.69 10.34
C LYS A 199 -17.90 8.65 10.55
N ASN A 200 -17.82 7.91 11.65
CA ASN A 200 -18.76 6.83 11.99
C ASN A 200 -18.89 5.76 10.90
N ALA A 201 -17.78 5.39 10.29
CA ALA A 201 -17.71 4.28 9.34
C ALA A 201 -17.14 3.03 10.02
N GLU A 202 -17.32 1.89 9.37
CA GLU A 202 -16.69 0.61 9.70
C GLU A 202 -16.15 -0.01 8.41
N ILE A 203 -15.19 -0.93 8.52
CA ILE A 203 -14.78 -1.76 7.39
C ILE A 203 -15.85 -2.82 7.18
N GLU A 204 -16.45 -2.81 5.99
CA GLU A 204 -17.41 -3.83 5.57
C GLU A 204 -16.66 -5.04 5.00
N LEU A 205 -17.31 -6.20 5.02
CA LEU A 205 -16.79 -7.37 4.32
C LEU A 205 -17.06 -7.21 2.84
N TYR A 206 -16.01 -7.31 2.03
CA TYR A 206 -16.13 -7.30 0.57
C TYR A 206 -16.63 -8.65 0.05
N ASN A 207 -16.24 -9.75 0.71
CA ASN A 207 -16.68 -11.11 0.42
C ASN A 207 -16.51 -11.49 -1.06
N CYS A 208 -15.29 -11.30 -1.57
CA CYS A 208 -14.93 -11.72 -2.92
C CYS A 208 -15.05 -13.24 -3.00
N THR A 209 -16.12 -13.73 -3.63
CA THR A 209 -16.49 -15.15 -3.67
C THR A 209 -16.52 -15.70 -5.09
N ASP A 210 -16.60 -14.82 -6.09
CA ASP A 210 -16.51 -15.15 -7.50
C ASP A 210 -15.93 -13.92 -8.23
N PRO A 211 -14.89 -14.05 -9.07
CA PRO A 211 -14.58 -13.03 -10.05
C PRO A 211 -15.72 -13.01 -11.06
N ASP A 212 -16.79 -12.29 -10.77
CA ASP A 212 -17.96 -12.28 -11.63
C ASP A 212 -17.62 -11.56 -12.94
N TYR A 213 -17.40 -12.35 -14.01
CA TYR A 213 -16.99 -11.89 -15.34
C TYR A 213 -18.17 -11.60 -16.26
N ASP A 214 -19.40 -11.83 -15.83
CA ASP A 214 -20.56 -11.65 -16.70
C ASP A 214 -20.60 -10.20 -17.22
N TRP A 215 -20.29 -9.21 -16.36
CA TRP A 215 -20.31 -7.80 -16.77
C TRP A 215 -19.17 -7.42 -17.75
N PHE A 216 -17.97 -8.01 -17.64
CA PHE A 216 -16.84 -7.67 -18.52
C PHE A 216 -16.95 -8.36 -19.89
N LEU A 217 -17.46 -9.60 -19.90
CA LEU A 217 -17.82 -10.30 -21.13
C LEU A 217 -19.01 -9.64 -21.83
N GLU A 218 -20.02 -9.16 -21.09
CA GLU A 218 -21.14 -8.38 -21.65
C GLU A 218 -20.70 -7.04 -22.25
N LEU A 219 -19.71 -6.36 -21.63
CA LEU A 219 -19.18 -5.08 -22.11
C LEU A 219 -18.41 -5.22 -23.43
N ASN A 220 -17.79 -6.37 -23.66
CA ASN A 220 -16.95 -6.66 -24.83
C ASN A 220 -17.61 -7.62 -25.83
N ALA A 221 -18.80 -8.12 -25.52
CA ALA A 221 -19.63 -8.81 -26.50
C ALA A 221 -19.99 -7.81 -27.61
N ILE A 222 -19.43 -8.02 -28.80
CA ILE A 222 -19.81 -7.28 -29.99
C ILE A 222 -21.33 -7.42 -30.12
N ARG A 223 -22.04 -6.30 -30.08
CA ARG A 223 -23.45 -6.25 -30.44
C ARG A 223 -23.52 -6.53 -31.94
N GLU A 224 -23.77 -7.79 -32.30
CA GLU A 224 -24.25 -8.12 -33.63
C GLU A 224 -25.67 -7.54 -33.75
N ASP A 225 -25.75 -6.36 -34.35
CA ASP A 225 -27.01 -5.77 -34.83
C ASP A 225 -27.50 -6.49 -36.10
#